data_AF-A0A6P2BL61-F1
#
_entry.id   AF-A0A6P2BL61-F1
#
_cell.length_a   1.000
_cell.length_b   1.000
_cell.length_c   1.000
_cell.angle_alpha   90.00
_cell.angle_beta   90.00
_cell.angle_gamma   90.00
#
_symmetry.space_group_name_H-M   'P 1'
#
loop_
_entity.id
_entity.type
_entity.pdbx_description
1 polymer ?
#
loop_
_entity_poly.entity_id
_entity_poly.type
_entity_poly.pdbx_seq_one_letter_code
_entity_poly.pdbx_strand_id
1 'polypeptide(L)' 'MQSLYRVSETGERILNSEVAHIHARREGGPRWNAAMSREENRGFGNLILLCKPHASEVDDTPQHFPAELLREWKRA' A
#
# COMPACT_ATOMS: atom_id res chain seq x y z
N MET A 1 -13.35 0.71 8.52
CA MET A 1 -12.00 0.10 8.65
C MET A 1 -12.14 -1.41 8.43
N GLN A 2 -11.62 -1.96 7.33
CA GLN A 2 -11.67 -3.41 7.10
C GLN A 2 -10.61 -4.13 7.94
N SER A 3 -10.93 -5.34 8.41
CA SER A 3 -10.01 -6.16 9.21
C SER A 3 -8.84 -6.70 8.38
N LEU A 4 -7.68 -6.89 9.03
CA LEU A 4 -6.50 -7.56 8.45
C LEU A 4 -6.77 -9.02 8.07
N TYR A 5 -7.87 -9.58 8.58
CA TYR A 5 -8.38 -10.90 8.25
C TYR A 5 -9.83 -10.79 7.79
N ARG A 6 -10.22 -11.62 6.82
CA ARG A 6 -11.63 -11.80 6.43
C ARG A 6 -12.03 -13.26 6.68
N VAL A 7 -13.33 -13.49 6.82
CA VAL A 7 -13.89 -14.85 6.90
C VAL A 7 -14.19 -15.31 5.48
N SER A 8 -13.71 -16.50 5.11
CA SER A 8 -14.01 -17.15 3.83
C SER A 8 -15.42 -17.73 3.81
N GLU A 9 -15.87 -18.18 2.65
CA GLU A 9 -17.14 -18.91 2.50
C GLU A 9 -17.16 -20.22 3.30
N THR A 10 -15.99 -20.79 3.61
CA THR A 10 -15.83 -21.98 4.48
C THR A 10 -15.87 -21.66 5.97
N GLY A 11 -15.98 -20.38 6.36
CA GLY A 11 -15.95 -19.93 7.76
C GLY A 11 -14.54 -19.77 8.34
N GLU A 12 -13.49 -19.98 7.55
CA GLU A 12 -12.09 -19.85 7.98
C GLU A 12 -11.63 -18.39 7.96
N ARG A 13 -10.77 -18.02 8.91
CA ARG A 13 -10.10 -16.71 8.89
C ARG A 13 -8.91 -16.75 7.94
N ILE A 14 -8.94 -15.91 6.92
CA ILE A 14 -7.87 -15.79 5.93
C ILE A 14 -7.27 -14.39 5.93
N LEU A 15 -5.97 -14.30 5.63
CA LEU A 15 -5.24 -13.04 5.57
C LEU A 15 -5.83 -12.14 4.46
N ASN A 16 -6.25 -10.95 4.88
CA ASN A 16 -6.82 -9.91 4.04
C ASN A 16 -5.91 -8.69 3.95
N SER A 17 -4.68 -8.75 4.46
CA SER A 17 -3.73 -7.64 4.39
C SER A 17 -2.56 -7.89 3.45
N GLU A 18 -1.99 -6.80 2.95
CA GLU A 18 -0.83 -6.77 2.07
C GLU A 18 -0.01 -5.50 2.32
N VAL A 19 1.30 -5.61 2.14
CA VAL A 19 2.22 -4.47 2.24
C VAL A 19 2.29 -3.78 0.87
N ALA A 20 1.81 -2.55 0.81
CA ALA A 20 1.88 -1.70 -0.37
C ALA A 20 3.05 -0.71 -0.28
N HIS A 21 3.52 -0.24 -1.43
CA HIS A 21 4.53 0.82 -1.50
C HIS A 21 3.84 2.19 -1.64
N ILE A 22 4.27 3.18 -0.87
CA ILE A 22 3.81 4.56 -0.99
C ILE A 22 4.31 5.16 -2.32
N HIS A 23 5.59 5.02 -2.61
CA HIS A 23 6.17 5.24 -3.94
C HIS A 23 6.55 3.89 -4.55
N ALA A 24 6.14 3.63 -5.79
CA ALA A 24 6.43 2.36 -6.46
C ALA A 24 7.91 1.96 -6.37
N ARG A 25 8.15 0.65 -6.24
CA ARG A 25 9.50 0.08 -6.23
C ARG A 25 10.18 0.14 -7.61
N ARG A 26 9.38 0.13 -8.67
CA ARG A 26 9.85 0.13 -10.06
C ARG A 26 9.62 1.50 -10.69
N GLU A 27 10.57 1.89 -11.52
CA GLU A 27 10.45 3.06 -12.37
C GLU A 27 9.19 2.97 -13.25
N GLY A 28 8.48 4.10 -13.38
CA GLY A 28 7.22 4.21 -14.12
C GLY A 28 6.00 3.62 -13.41
N GLY A 29 6.15 3.04 -12.21
CA GLY A 29 5.03 2.55 -11.41
C GLY A 29 4.23 3.65 -10.67
N PRO A 30 3.16 3.27 -9.96
CA PRO A 30 2.33 4.19 -9.18
C PRO A 30 3.15 5.12 -8.27
N ARG A 31 2.96 6.43 -8.42
CA ARG A 31 3.68 7.46 -7.63
C ARG A 31 5.21 7.31 -7.64
N TRP A 32 5.80 6.79 -8.72
CA TRP A 32 7.26 6.69 -8.84
C TRP A 32 7.94 8.03 -8.54
N ASN A 33 8.99 8.01 -7.72
CA ASN A 33 9.77 9.19 -7.36
C ASN A 33 11.24 8.97 -7.76
N ALA A 34 11.67 9.59 -8.86
CA ALA A 34 13.04 9.47 -9.37
C ALA A 34 14.11 10.10 -8.45
N ALA A 35 13.71 10.97 -7.53
CA ALA A 35 14.62 11.59 -6.56
C ALA A 35 14.80 10.75 -5.29
N MET A 36 14.03 9.66 -5.12
CA MET A 36 14.11 8.80 -3.93
C MET A 36 15.32 7.87 -4.00
N SER A 37 16.11 7.80 -2.93
CA SER A 37 17.23 6.85 -2.86
C SER A 37 16.73 5.39 -2.84
N ARG A 38 17.62 4.46 -3.18
CA ARG A 38 17.31 3.02 -3.16
C ARG A 38 16.98 2.53 -1.75
N GLU A 39 17.69 3.06 -0.77
CA GLU A 39 17.55 2.76 0.65
C GLU A 39 16.19 3.23 1.16
N GLU A 40 15.78 4.45 0.81
CA GLU A 40 14.46 4.98 1.17
C GLU A 40 13.34 4.20 0.47
N ASN A 41 13.50 3.92 -0.84
CA ASN A 41 12.48 3.23 -1.64
C ASN A 41 12.15 1.83 -1.09
N ARG A 42 13.12 1.17 -0.47
CA ARG A 42 12.97 -0.15 0.18
C ARG A 42 12.78 -0.08 1.69
N GLY A 43 12.91 1.12 2.25
CA GLY A 43 12.87 1.34 3.69
C GLY A 43 11.44 1.23 4.21
N PHE A 44 11.33 0.90 5.50
CA PHE A 44 10.05 0.83 6.20
C PHE A 44 9.22 2.09 5.97
N GLY A 45 9.83 3.27 5.91
CA GLY A 45 9.19 4.56 5.64
C GLY A 45 8.31 4.58 4.39
N ASN A 46 8.68 3.84 3.35
CA ASN A 46 7.96 3.77 2.07
C ASN A 46 6.90 2.66 2.01
N LEU A 47 6.70 1.89 3.09
CA LEU A 47 5.75 0.78 3.13
C LEU A 47 4.52 1.12 3.98
N ILE A 48 3.35 0.67 3.57
CA ILE A 48 2.09 0.77 4.33
C ILE A 48 1.34 -0.56 4.29
N LEU A 49 0.75 -0.98 5.41
CA LEU A 49 -0.08 -2.18 5.48
C LEU A 49 -1.53 -1.80 5.18
N LEU A 50 -2.11 -2.40 4.14
CA LEU A 50 -3.50 -2.18 3.73
C LEU A 50 -4.23 -3.51 3.65
N CYS A 51 -5.57 -3.48 3.58
CA CYS A 51 -6.27 -4.68 3.13
C CYS A 51 -6.06 -4.88 1.62
N LYS A 52 -6.12 -6.13 1.15
CA LYS A 52 -5.84 -6.51 -0.24
C LYS A 52 -6.62 -5.68 -1.28
N PRO A 53 -7.93 -5.41 -1.12
CA PRO A 53 -8.65 -4.54 -2.06
C PRO A 53 -8.07 -3.13 -2.14
N HIS A 54 -7.80 -2.48 -1.00
CA HIS A 54 -7.23 -1.14 -1.00
C HIS A 54 -5.78 -1.13 -1.47
N ALA A 55 -5.00 -2.18 -1.21
CA ALA A 55 -3.64 -2.31 -1.74
C ALA A 55 -3.64 -2.30 -3.29
N SER A 56 -4.61 -2.96 -3.92
CA SER A 56 -4.81 -2.87 -5.39
C SER A 56 -5.29 -1.48 -5.80
N GLU A 57 -6.34 -0.97 -5.15
CA GLU A 57 -7.01 0.28 -5.55
C GLU A 57 -6.07 1.49 -5.56
N VAL A 58 -5.20 1.60 -4.55
CA VAL A 58 -4.25 2.71 -4.48
C VAL A 58 -3.22 2.66 -5.60
N ASP A 59 -2.90 1.49 -6.12
CA ASP A 59 -1.95 1.31 -7.23
C ASP A 59 -2.64 1.44 -8.59
N ASP A 60 -3.90 1.00 -8.71
CA ASP A 60 -4.69 1.07 -9.96
C ASP A 60 -5.17 2.49 -10.28
N THR A 61 -5.40 3.33 -9.26
CA THR A 61 -5.90 4.71 -9.43
C THR A 61 -5.06 5.75 -8.68
N PRO A 62 -3.74 5.83 -8.95
CA PRO A 62 -2.80 6.59 -8.13
C PRO A 62 -3.05 8.09 -8.06
N GLN A 63 -3.80 8.65 -9.02
CA GLN A 63 -4.20 10.06 -9.04
C GLN A 63 -5.12 10.45 -7.87
N HIS A 64 -5.91 9.51 -7.34
CA HIS A 64 -6.79 9.75 -6.18
C HIS A 64 -6.09 9.46 -4.86
N PHE A 65 -4.98 8.73 -4.90
CA PHE A 65 -4.23 8.29 -3.74
C PHE A 65 -2.80 8.80 -3.80
N PRO A 66 -2.57 10.12 -3.62
CA PRO A 66 -1.22 10.68 -3.65
C PRO A 66 -0.38 10.18 -2.46
N ALA A 67 0.95 10.24 -2.60
CA ALA A 67 1.88 9.74 -1.58
C ALA A 67 1.65 10.38 -0.20
N GLU A 68 1.32 11.67 -0.14
CA GLU A 68 1.04 12.38 1.11
C GLU A 68 -0.18 11.80 1.85
N LEU A 69 -1.24 11.46 1.13
CA LEU A 69 -2.42 10.81 1.71
C LEU A 69 -2.07 9.43 2.29
N LEU A 70 -1.28 8.63 1.57
CA LEU A 70 -0.83 7.33 2.08
C LEU A 70 0.09 7.48 3.31
N ARG A 71 0.92 8.54 3.35
CA ARG A 71 1.73 8.87 4.54
C ARG A 71 0.86 9.29 5.71
N GLU A 72 -0.24 9.99 5.48
CA GLU A 72 -1.23 10.30 6.53
C GLU A 72 -1.86 9.05 7.09
N TRP A 73 -2.34 8.14 6.24
CA TRP A 73 -2.94 6.87 6.67
C TRP A 73 -1.99 6.02 7.49
N LYS A 74 -0.70 5.99 7.13
CA LYS A 74 0.32 5.25 7.87
C LYS A 74 0.54 5.77 9.30
N ARG A 75 0.30 7.06 9.54
CA ARG A 75 0.52 7.71 10.85
C ARG A 75 -0.68 7.55 11.79
N ALA A 76 -1.86 7.22 11.25
CA ALA A 76 -3.09 7.01 12.01
C ALA A 76 -3.12 5.61 12.65
#